data_AF-A0A7S1ZF84-F1
#
_entry.id   AF-A0A7S1ZF84-F1
#
_cell.length_a   1.000
_cell.length_b   1.000
_cell.length_c   1.000
_cell.angle_alpha   90.00
_cell.angle_beta   90.00
_cell.angle_gamma   90.00
#
_symmetry.space_group_name_H-M   'P 1'
#
loop_
_entity.id
_entity.type
_entity.pdbx_description
1 polymer ?
#
loop_
_entity_poly.entity_id
_entity_poly.type
_entity_poly.pdbx_seq_one_letter_code
_entity_poly.pdbx_strand_id
1 'polypeptide(L)'
;PALRPERSFASKLVRLQNLAIRLRTLNGYFSTLGGGYFLCRYLTTAVRLARSQRCVALAMGDADLAARCKVNEAYNYVHAGMVGRALRLLREVKREARARG
;
A
#
# COMPACT_ATOMS: atom_id res chain seq x y z
N PRO A 1 44.40 8.84 -4.21
CA PRO A 1 43.35 9.11 -3.20
C PRO A 1 42.50 7.86 -2.93
N ALA A 2 42.74 7.18 -1.81
CA ALA A 2 42.05 5.94 -1.45
C ALA A 2 40.54 6.18 -1.35
N LEU A 3 39.76 5.38 -2.08
CA LEU A 3 38.30 5.31 -1.96
C LEU A 3 37.97 4.87 -0.53
N ARG A 4 37.66 5.81 0.36
CA ARG A 4 37.25 5.51 1.72
C ARG A 4 35.94 4.70 1.68
N PRO A 5 35.90 3.44 2.15
CA PRO A 5 34.73 2.57 2.04
C PRO A 5 33.49 3.20 2.72
N GLU A 6 33.67 3.94 3.82
CA GLU A 6 32.61 4.72 4.46
C GLU A 6 31.86 5.68 3.52
N ARG A 7 32.51 6.27 2.49
CA ARG A 7 31.80 7.16 1.54
C ARG A 7 30.85 6.38 0.62
N SER A 8 31.23 5.16 0.24
CA SER A 8 30.41 4.29 -0.60
C SER A 8 29.22 3.71 0.18
N PHE A 9 29.44 3.32 1.45
CA PHE A 9 28.40 2.86 2.36
C PHE A 9 27.42 3.98 2.71
N ALA A 10 27.91 5.15 3.10
CA ALA A 10 27.08 6.31 3.42
C ALA A 10 26.19 6.72 2.23
N SER A 11 26.74 6.72 1.02
CA SER A 11 25.96 7.05 -0.19
C SER A 11 24.83 6.04 -0.46
N LYS A 12 25.10 4.73 -0.26
CA LYS A 12 24.08 3.68 -0.36
C LYS A 12 23.01 3.84 0.72
N LEU A 13 23.42 4.11 1.96
CA LEU A 13 22.52 4.31 3.09
C LEU A 13 21.59 5.51 2.85
N VAL A 14 22.13 6.65 2.41
CA VAL A 14 21.34 7.85 2.07
C VAL A 14 20.33 7.56 0.96
N ARG A 15 20.72 6.80 -0.07
CA ARG A 15 19.80 6.39 -1.14
C ARG A 15 18.65 5.51 -0.62
N LEU A 16 18.95 4.54 0.24
CA LEU A 16 17.93 3.68 0.85
C LEU A 16 17.00 4.46 1.78
N GLN A 17 17.54 5.38 2.58
CA GLN A 17 16.75 6.28 3.42
C GLN A 17 15.81 7.16 2.59
N ASN A 18 16.32 7.76 1.52
CA ASN A 18 15.51 8.58 0.60
C ASN A 18 14.42 7.76 -0.07
N LEU A 19 14.70 6.51 -0.46
CA LEU A 19 13.70 5.58 -0.99
C LEU A 19 12.62 5.30 0.06
N ALA A 20 13.00 4.98 1.30
CA ALA A 20 12.05 4.72 2.39
C ALA A 20 11.16 5.93 2.68
N ILE A 21 11.71 7.15 2.67
CA ILE A 21 10.95 8.40 2.81
C ILE A 21 9.94 8.54 1.67
N ARG A 22 10.38 8.37 0.42
CA ARG A 22 9.50 8.48 -0.76
C ARG A 22 8.34 7.48 -0.70
N LEU A 23 8.60 6.23 -0.31
CA LEU A 23 7.56 5.21 -0.16
C LEU A 23 6.53 5.63 0.91
N ARG A 24 6.98 6.11 2.07
CA ARG A 24 6.07 6.61 3.13
C ARG A 24 5.23 7.80 2.66
N THR A 25 5.85 8.77 1.99
CA THR A 25 5.14 9.93 1.43
C THR A 25 4.11 9.49 0.39
N LEU A 26 4.49 8.60 -0.52
CA LEU A 26 3.58 8.09 -1.55
C LEU A 26 2.42 7.29 -0.96
N ASN A 27 2.67 6.50 0.09
CA ASN A 27 1.62 5.80 0.82
C ASN A 27 0.61 6.76 1.46
N GLY A 28 1.10 7.82 2.11
CA GLY A 28 0.25 8.88 2.67
C GLY A 28 -0.58 9.58 1.60
N TYR A 29 0.04 9.93 0.47
CA TYR A 29 -0.63 10.55 -0.67
C TYR A 29 -1.79 9.68 -1.22
N PHE A 30 -1.56 8.38 -1.43
CA PHE A 30 -2.62 7.47 -1.87
C PHE A 30 -3.73 7.31 -0.84
N SER A 31 -3.41 7.33 0.46
CA SER A 31 -4.41 7.28 1.52
C SER A 31 -5.33 8.50 1.50
N THR A 32 -4.76 9.71 1.39
CA THR A 32 -5.53 10.96 1.35
C THR A 32 -6.39 11.07 0.10
N LEU A 33 -5.80 10.84 -1.08
CA LEU A 33 -6.56 10.88 -2.33
C LEU A 33 -7.60 9.76 -2.39
N GLY A 34 -7.26 8.55 -1.96
CA GLY A 34 -8.17 7.41 -1.95
C GLY A 34 -9.44 7.70 -1.16
N GLY A 35 -9.30 8.30 0.03
CA GLY A 35 -10.43 8.77 0.83
C GLY A 35 -11.26 9.84 0.11
N GLY A 36 -10.62 10.84 -0.49
CA GLY A 36 -11.30 11.90 -1.26
C GLY A 36 -12.11 11.36 -2.44
N TYR A 37 -11.50 10.53 -3.29
CA TYR A 37 -12.20 9.93 -4.44
C TYR A 37 -13.34 8.99 -4.00
N PHE A 38 -13.18 8.27 -2.89
CA PHE A 38 -14.25 7.46 -2.32
C PHE A 38 -15.45 8.31 -1.90
N LEU A 39 -15.23 9.41 -1.19
CA LEU A 39 -16.30 10.33 -0.74
C LEU A 39 -17.05 10.94 -1.92
N CYS A 40 -16.34 11.29 -3.00
CA CYS A 40 -16.93 11.78 -4.25
C CYS A 40 -17.54 10.66 -5.14
N ARG A 41 -17.65 9.43 -4.64
CA ARG A 41 -18.22 8.27 -5.35
C ARG A 41 -17.48 7.87 -6.64
N TYR A 42 -16.22 8.30 -6.81
CA TYR A 42 -15.32 7.81 -7.86
C TYR A 42 -14.69 6.47 -7.47
N LEU A 43 -15.54 5.46 -7.27
CA LEU A 43 -15.15 4.17 -6.67
C LEU A 43 -14.08 3.42 -7.48
N THR A 44 -14.12 3.49 -8.81
CA THR A 44 -13.09 2.88 -9.67
C THR A 44 -11.71 3.48 -9.41
N THR A 45 -11.63 4.80 -9.23
CA THR A 45 -10.38 5.50 -8.93
C THR A 45 -9.90 5.16 -7.52
N ALA A 46 -10.82 5.16 -6.54
CA ALA A 46 -10.50 4.79 -5.17
C ALA A 46 -9.96 3.34 -5.06
N VAL A 47 -10.54 2.39 -5.82
CA VAL A 47 -10.00 1.01 -5.94
C VAL A 47 -8.59 0.99 -6.51
N ARG A 48 -8.31 1.75 -7.57
CA ARG A 48 -6.96 1.84 -8.16
C ARG A 48 -5.96 2.38 -7.15
N LEU A 49 -6.33 3.42 -6.40
CA LEU A 49 -5.47 4.00 -5.36
C LEU A 49 -5.23 3.03 -4.20
N ALA A 50 -6.24 2.29 -3.76
CA ALA A 50 -6.07 1.25 -2.73
C ALA A 50 -5.08 0.15 -3.18
N ARG A 51 -5.14 -0.26 -4.45
CA ARG A 51 -4.18 -1.22 -5.03
C ARG A 51 -2.77 -0.66 -5.11
N SER A 52 -2.61 0.57 -5.56
CA SER A 52 -1.30 1.24 -5.59
C SER A 52 -0.72 1.39 -4.19
N GLN A 53 -1.55 1.78 -3.22
CA GLN A 53 -1.16 1.86 -1.80
C GLN A 53 -0.72 0.51 -1.26
N ARG A 54 -1.41 -0.58 -1.61
CA ARG A 54 -1.00 -1.94 -1.27
C ARG A 54 0.39 -2.28 -1.82
N CYS A 55 0.67 -1.94 -3.08
CA CYS A 55 1.99 -2.18 -3.68
C CYS A 55 3.09 -1.42 -2.93
N VAL A 56 2.83 -0.16 -2.54
CA VAL A 56 3.78 0.62 -1.74
C VAL A 56 3.98 0.02 -0.35
N ALA A 57 2.92 -0.42 0.31
CA ALA A 57 3.00 -1.10 1.60
C ALA A 57 3.87 -2.37 1.54
N LEU A 58 3.69 -3.19 0.50
CA LEU A 58 4.53 -4.37 0.28
C LEU A 58 6.00 -3.99 0.01
N ALA A 59 6.25 -2.93 -0.77
CA ALA A 59 7.61 -2.42 -1.00
C ALA A 59 8.26 -1.85 0.27
N MET A 60 7.46 -1.40 1.23
CA MET A 60 7.93 -1.00 2.56
C MET A 60 8.15 -2.17 3.52
N GLY A 61 7.78 -3.40 3.13
CA GLY A 61 7.78 -4.57 4.02
C GLY A 61 6.64 -4.59 5.04
N ASP A 62 5.62 -3.75 4.88
CA ASP A 62 4.48 -3.64 5.80
C ASP A 62 3.31 -4.51 5.30
N ALA A 63 3.35 -5.79 5.68
CA ALA A 63 2.35 -6.78 5.29
C ALA A 63 0.97 -6.54 5.92
N ASP A 64 0.89 -5.83 7.04
CA ASP A 64 -0.37 -5.52 7.72
C ASP A 64 -1.06 -4.33 7.06
N LEU A 65 -0.31 -3.29 6.71
CA LEU A 65 -0.83 -2.20 5.87
C LEU A 65 -1.27 -2.73 4.50
N ALA A 66 -0.51 -3.61 3.87
CA ALA A 66 -0.92 -4.23 2.60
C ALA A 66 -2.27 -4.98 2.73
N ALA A 67 -2.48 -5.71 3.83
CA ALA A 67 -3.76 -6.37 4.12
C ALA A 67 -4.90 -5.35 4.32
N ARG A 68 -4.65 -4.26 5.07
CA ARG A 68 -5.62 -3.17 5.24
C ARG A 68 -6.00 -2.51 3.91
N CYS A 69 -5.05 -2.28 3.01
CA CYS A 69 -5.33 -1.78 1.66
C CYS A 69 -6.21 -2.75 0.84
N LYS A 70 -6.00 -4.06 0.98
CA LYS A 70 -6.84 -5.10 0.34
C LYS A 70 -8.26 -5.11 0.89
N VAL A 71 -8.43 -4.87 2.21
CA VAL A 71 -9.75 -4.65 2.82
C VAL A 71 -10.39 -3.35 2.32
N ASN A 72 -9.63 -2.27 2.18
CA ASN A 72 -10.13 -1.00 1.63
C ASN A 72 -10.63 -1.16 0.17
N GLU A 73 -9.91 -1.94 -0.65
CA GLU A 73 -10.39 -2.32 -1.98
C GLU A 73 -11.73 -3.06 -1.92
N ALA A 74 -11.87 -4.04 -1.02
CA ALA A 74 -13.13 -4.75 -0.82
C ALA A 74 -14.26 -3.81 -0.34
N TYR A 75 -13.95 -2.87 0.54
CA TYR A 75 -14.89 -1.86 1.03
C TYR A 75 -15.44 -1.00 -0.11
N ASN A 76 -14.58 -0.56 -1.04
CA ASN A 76 -15.02 0.15 -2.25
C ASN A 76 -15.94 -0.71 -3.12
N TYR A 77 -15.66 -2.02 -3.25
CA TYR A 77 -16.55 -2.92 -3.98
C TYR A 77 -17.92 -3.09 -3.32
N VAL A 78 -18.01 -3.08 -2.00
CA VAL A 78 -19.30 -3.08 -1.28
C VAL A 78 -20.11 -1.84 -1.67
N HIS A 79 -19.50 -0.65 -1.65
CA HIS A 79 -20.16 0.60 -2.04
C HIS A 79 -20.53 0.66 -3.53
N ALA A 80 -19.87 -0.12 -4.38
CA ALA A 80 -20.20 -0.25 -5.79
C ALA A 80 -21.28 -1.33 -6.07
N GLY A 81 -21.84 -1.97 -5.04
CA GLY A 81 -22.78 -3.09 -5.18
C GLY A 81 -22.12 -4.39 -5.65
N MET A 82 -20.79 -4.44 -5.80
CA MET A 82 -20.03 -5.60 -6.27
C MET A 82 -19.70 -6.57 -5.12
N VAL A 83 -20.73 -6.99 -4.37
CA VAL A 83 -20.57 -7.77 -3.12
C VAL A 83 -19.80 -9.08 -3.33
N GLY A 84 -20.00 -9.78 -4.44
CA GLY A 84 -19.27 -11.01 -4.76
C GLY A 84 -17.75 -10.80 -4.89
N ARG A 85 -17.32 -9.66 -5.44
CA ARG A 85 -15.89 -9.29 -5.53
C ARG A 85 -15.32 -8.93 -4.17
N ALA A 86 -16.07 -8.18 -3.37
CA ALA A 86 -15.67 -7.83 -2.01
C ALA A 86 -15.45 -9.08 -1.15
N LEU A 87 -16.40 -10.02 -1.16
CA LEU A 87 -16.31 -11.27 -0.39
C LEU A 87 -15.12 -12.13 -0.80
N ARG A 88 -14.80 -12.20 -2.10
CA ARG A 88 -13.62 -12.92 -2.58
C ARG A 88 -12.34 -12.37 -1.96
N LEU A 89 -12.15 -11.05 -2.03
CA LEU A 89 -10.99 -10.39 -1.44
C LEU A 89 -10.90 -10.57 0.08
N LEU A 90 -12.02 -10.43 0.80
CA LEU A 90 -12.05 -10.61 2.25
C LEU A 90 -11.71 -12.04 2.67
N ARG A 91 -12.13 -13.05 1.90
CA ARG A 91 -11.75 -14.45 2.13
C ARG A 91 -10.25 -14.67 1.93
N GLU A 92 -9.66 -14.05 0.92
CA GLU A 92 -8.20 -14.10 0.71
C GLU A 92 -7.45 -13.45 1.87
N VAL A 93 -7.85 -12.24 2.30
CA VAL A 93 -7.24 -11.54 3.45
C VAL A 93 -7.35 -12.39 4.72
N LYS A 94 -8.52 -13.00 4.98
CA LYS A 94 -8.72 -13.88 6.14
C LYS A 94 -7.78 -15.09 6.10
N ARG A 95 -7.60 -15.71 4.93
CA ARG A 95 -6.67 -16.84 4.76
C ARG A 95 -5.22 -16.42 4.99
N GLU A 96 -4.80 -15.30 4.40
CA GLU A 96 -3.45 -14.75 4.58
C GLU A 96 -3.18 -14.39 6.04
N ALA A 97 -4.15 -13.79 6.74
CA ALA A 97 -4.01 -13.46 8.16
C ALA A 97 -3.83 -14.71 9.04
N ARG A 98 -4.57 -15.80 8.76
CA ARG A 98 -4.42 -17.08 9.47
C ARG A 98 -3.09 -17.78 9.23
N ALA A 99 -2.42 -17.51 8.11
CA ALA A 99 -1.12 -18.10 7.82
C ALA A 99 0.04 -17.36 8.51
N ARG A 100 -0.22 -16.16 9.07
CA ARG A 100 0.79 -15.33 9.75
C ARG A 100 0.77 -15.44 11.28
N GLY A 101 -0.31 -15.97 11.85
CA GLY A 101 -0.44 -16.26 13.28
C GLY A 101 -0.39 -17.75 13.52
#